data_AF-A0A3D2XIN3-F1
#
_entry.id   AF-A0A3D2XIN3-F1
#
_cell.length_a   1.000
_cell.length_b   1.000
_cell.length_c   1.000
_cell.angle_alpha   90.00
_cell.angle_beta   90.00
_cell.angle_gamma   90.00
#
_symmetry.space_group_name_H-M   'P 1'
#
loop_
_entity.id
_entity.type
_entity.pdbx_description
1 polymer ?
#
loop_
_entity_poly.entity_id
_entity_poly.type
_entity_poly.pdbx_seq_one_letter_code
_entity_poly.pdbx_strand_id
1 'polypeptide(L)'
;FKLDNFLQANKNGLLYAHKFYATERHNTVPLISEYDGLRFIFDYFFLDATEKDFTDSTALIASKLKKHYANVSAKMGYKNAAPASLINYLGYAALGNKQYNKAEALFTLNMEWYPESSHVYDAYADYLLVRKDTSNAVLHYKKSLQLKNDVAIQQKLQAITNPQTLNFSVNDLQKYAGTYTLEAFQLDISLEIRNGKLWAIVPGQADEELQPVSEHVFTIKGKQGYTITFKMNADKPKSFTSVQPEGTFIAVFKNR
;
A
#
# COMPACT_ATOMS: atom_id res chain seq x y z
N PHE A 1 34.47 32.47 12.83
CA PHE A 1 34.43 32.63 14.31
C PHE A 1 35.50 31.71 14.92
N LYS A 2 36.19 32.07 16.01
CA LYS A 2 37.25 31.23 16.61
C LYS A 2 36.77 29.84 17.05
N LEU A 3 35.53 29.75 17.56
CA LEU A 3 34.91 28.48 17.98
C LEU A 3 34.63 27.56 16.78
N ASP A 4 34.15 28.11 15.67
CA ASP A 4 33.89 27.35 14.44
C ASP A 4 35.18 26.69 13.91
N ASN A 5 36.26 27.46 13.82
CA ASN A 5 37.57 26.92 13.44
C ASN A 5 38.06 25.83 14.41
N PHE A 6 37.81 25.98 15.71
CA PHE A 6 38.18 24.98 16.72
C PHE A 6 37.39 23.68 16.54
N LEU A 7 36.07 23.75 16.38
CA LEU A 7 35.21 22.57 16.25
C LEU A 7 35.46 21.83 14.93
N GLN A 8 35.73 22.55 13.84
CA GLN A 8 36.12 21.93 12.57
C GLN A 8 37.47 21.22 12.64
N ALA A 9 38.42 21.75 13.42
CA ALA A 9 39.74 21.16 13.60
C ALA A 9 39.78 19.96 14.55
N ASN A 10 38.79 19.82 15.45
CA ASN A 10 38.77 18.80 16.50
C ASN A 10 37.61 17.82 16.33
N LYS A 11 37.83 16.73 15.58
CA LYS A 11 36.83 15.68 15.37
C LYS A 11 36.82 14.69 16.53
N ASN A 12 35.90 14.86 17.47
CA ASN A 12 35.72 14.01 18.65
C ASN A 12 34.39 13.23 18.64
N GLY A 13 33.76 13.09 17.47
CA GLY A 13 32.43 12.48 17.34
C GLY A 13 31.26 13.45 17.51
N LEU A 14 31.51 14.72 17.83
CA LEU A 14 30.50 15.77 17.79
C LEU A 14 30.06 16.02 16.34
N LEU A 15 28.76 15.87 16.09
CA LEU A 15 28.13 16.31 14.84
C LEU A 15 28.00 17.84 14.90
N TYR A 16 28.75 18.56 14.05
CA TYR A 16 28.80 20.03 14.06
C TYR A 16 28.62 20.64 12.67
N ALA A 17 27.77 21.67 12.59
CA ALA A 17 27.63 22.56 11.45
C ALA A 17 27.25 23.96 11.93
N HIS A 18 27.62 24.98 11.15
CA HIS A 18 27.26 26.37 11.39
C HIS A 18 26.88 27.05 10.07
N LYS A 19 25.84 27.91 10.12
CA LYS A 19 25.37 28.71 8.99
C LYS A 19 24.91 30.07 9.48
N PHE A 20 25.40 31.14 8.84
CA PHE A 20 24.96 32.51 9.09
C PHE A 20 23.92 32.92 8.05
N TYR A 21 22.82 33.50 8.50
CA TYR A 21 21.70 33.91 7.65
C TYR A 21 21.65 35.44 7.56
N ALA A 22 22.37 36.02 6.60
CA ALA A 22 22.54 37.47 6.47
C ALA A 22 21.22 38.24 6.18
N THR A 23 20.23 37.57 5.59
CA THR A 23 18.94 38.15 5.21
C THR A 23 17.84 37.95 6.25
N GLU A 24 18.12 37.20 7.32
CA GLU A 24 17.14 36.87 8.36
C GLU A 24 17.21 37.81 9.55
N ARG A 25 16.08 37.97 10.25
CA ARG A 25 15.97 38.73 11.51
C ARG A 25 15.74 37.78 12.69
N HIS A 26 15.82 38.32 13.91
CA HIS A 26 15.65 37.54 15.14
C HIS A 26 14.37 36.67 15.14
N ASN A 27 13.26 37.20 14.60
CA ASN A 27 11.97 36.49 14.57
C ASN A 27 11.78 35.55 13.37
N THR A 28 12.64 35.64 12.34
CA THR A 28 12.49 34.84 11.10
C THR A 28 13.55 33.73 11.01
N VAL A 29 14.73 33.94 11.59
CA VAL A 29 15.82 32.95 11.61
C VAL A 29 15.45 31.62 12.27
N PRO A 30 14.59 31.54 13.31
CA PRO A 30 14.27 30.26 13.93
C PRO A 30 13.70 29.24 12.93
N LEU A 31 12.79 29.65 12.05
CA LEU A 31 12.15 28.76 11.08
C LEU A 31 13.14 28.11 10.11
N ILE A 32 13.98 28.92 9.44
CA ILE A 32 14.93 28.38 8.46
C ILE A 32 16.09 27.63 9.13
N SER A 33 16.53 28.09 10.31
CA SER A 33 17.59 27.42 11.05
C SER A 33 17.16 26.07 11.64
N GLU A 34 15.90 25.95 12.08
CA GLU A 34 15.32 24.68 12.50
C GLU A 34 15.20 23.71 11.32
N TYR A 35 14.71 24.19 10.16
CA TYR A 35 14.65 23.39 8.94
C TYR A 35 16.03 22.83 8.55
N ASP A 36 17.05 23.68 8.45
CA ASP A 36 18.41 23.28 8.09
C ASP A 36 19.05 22.39 9.18
N GLY A 37 18.79 22.69 10.45
CA GLY A 37 19.26 21.90 11.59
C GLY A 37 18.70 20.48 11.59
N LEU A 38 17.40 20.32 11.35
CA LEU A 38 16.76 19.00 11.24
C LEU A 38 17.30 18.21 10.05
N ARG A 39 17.48 18.86 8.89
CA ARG A 39 18.09 18.20 7.71
C ARG A 39 19.52 17.74 7.98
N PHE A 40 20.27 18.50 8.77
CA PHE A 40 21.63 18.13 9.18
C PHE A 40 21.65 16.97 10.17
N ILE A 41 20.78 17.00 11.20
CA ILE A 41 20.72 15.97 12.24
C ILE A 41 20.20 14.63 11.67
N PHE A 42 19.28 14.68 10.71
CA PHE A 42 18.60 13.51 10.13
C PHE A 42 18.95 13.28 8.65
N ASP A 43 20.17 13.63 8.23
CA ASP A 43 20.64 13.44 6.85
C ASP A 43 20.54 11.98 6.36
N TYR A 44 20.65 11.03 7.29
CA TYR A 44 20.54 9.59 7.08
C TYR A 44 19.10 9.05 6.97
N PHE A 45 18.09 9.87 7.32
CA PHE A 45 16.71 9.42 7.46
C PHE A 45 15.98 9.30 6.11
N PHE A 46 16.37 10.09 5.12
CA PHE A 46 15.76 10.01 3.79
C PHE A 46 16.31 8.83 2.99
N LEU A 47 15.43 8.08 2.36
CA LEU A 47 15.82 7.03 1.42
C LEU A 47 16.46 7.68 0.19
N ASP A 48 17.76 7.45 0.00
CA ASP A 48 18.49 7.85 -1.21
C ASP A 48 18.09 6.95 -2.39
N ALA A 49 16.87 7.09 -2.90
CA ALA A 49 16.37 6.36 -4.06
C ALA A 49 16.01 7.33 -5.19
N THR A 50 16.32 6.91 -6.41
CA THR A 50 16.06 7.62 -7.66
C THR A 50 14.93 6.93 -8.42
N GLU A 51 14.39 7.61 -9.43
CA GLU A 51 13.42 7.01 -10.36
C GLU A 51 13.93 5.67 -10.93
N LYS A 52 15.23 5.59 -11.23
CA LYS A 52 15.87 4.35 -11.73
C LYS A 52 15.68 3.17 -10.78
N ASP A 53 15.80 3.38 -9.46
CA ASP A 53 15.58 2.32 -8.47
C ASP A 53 14.11 1.84 -8.48
N PHE A 54 13.18 2.77 -8.71
CA PHE A 54 11.75 2.46 -8.79
C PHE A 54 11.33 1.83 -10.12
N THR A 55 12.04 2.09 -11.21
CA THR A 55 11.76 1.46 -12.52
C THR A 55 12.50 0.14 -12.74
N ASP A 56 13.62 -0.09 -12.04
CA ASP A 56 14.40 -1.32 -12.12
C ASP A 56 13.53 -2.53 -11.74
N SER A 57 13.61 -3.62 -12.53
CA SER A 57 12.74 -4.80 -12.39
C SER A 57 13.32 -5.90 -11.49
N THR A 58 14.48 -5.67 -10.88
CA THR A 58 15.19 -6.64 -10.04
C THR A 58 14.88 -6.44 -8.55
N ALA A 59 15.46 -7.30 -7.70
CA ALA A 59 15.33 -7.21 -6.25
C ALA A 59 16.09 -6.03 -5.60
N LEU A 60 16.79 -5.20 -6.38
CA LEU A 60 17.67 -4.15 -5.86
C LEU A 60 16.96 -3.18 -4.91
N ILE A 61 15.71 -2.80 -5.19
CA ILE A 61 14.95 -1.91 -4.31
C ILE A 61 14.73 -2.52 -2.91
N ALA A 62 14.49 -3.83 -2.82
CA ALA A 62 14.31 -4.51 -1.54
C ALA A 62 15.62 -4.52 -0.74
N SER A 63 16.76 -4.82 -1.39
CA SER A 63 18.08 -4.71 -0.78
C SER A 63 18.41 -3.29 -0.32
N LYS A 64 18.02 -2.29 -1.11
CA LYS A 64 18.22 -0.87 -0.81
C LYS A 64 17.40 -0.43 0.40
N LEU A 65 16.13 -0.85 0.49
CA LEU A 65 15.29 -0.65 1.69
C LEU A 65 15.91 -1.30 2.93
N LYS A 66 16.37 -2.55 2.83
CA LYS A 66 17.06 -3.24 3.95
C LYS A 66 18.27 -2.46 4.45
N LYS A 67 19.15 -2.05 3.54
CA LYS A 67 20.36 -1.27 3.89
C LYS A 67 20.00 0.07 4.52
N HIS A 68 19.03 0.78 3.94
CA HIS A 68 18.59 2.08 4.44
C HIS A 68 18.04 1.97 5.86
N TYR A 69 17.08 1.08 6.11
CA TYR A 69 16.45 0.96 7.43
C TYR A 69 17.36 0.35 8.50
N ALA A 70 18.36 -0.46 8.11
CA ALA A 70 19.44 -0.86 9.02
C ALA A 70 20.26 0.36 9.49
N ASN A 71 20.62 1.26 8.57
CA ASN A 71 21.32 2.50 8.91
C ASN A 71 20.47 3.44 9.78
N VAL A 72 19.20 3.65 9.42
CA VAL A 72 18.27 4.45 10.22
C VAL A 72 18.13 3.87 11.63
N SER A 73 17.93 2.55 11.75
CA SER A 73 17.81 1.90 13.07
C SER A 73 19.06 2.10 13.93
N ALA A 74 20.25 1.94 13.34
CA ALA A 74 21.51 2.12 14.04
C ALA A 74 21.70 3.57 14.54
N LYS A 75 21.26 4.56 13.76
CA LYS A 75 21.36 5.99 14.11
C LYS A 75 20.30 6.44 15.12
N MET A 76 19.09 5.90 15.03
CA MET A 76 17.97 6.23 15.92
C MET A 76 18.03 5.51 17.27
N GLY A 77 18.75 4.38 17.35
CA GLY A 77 18.84 3.58 18.58
C GLY A 77 17.63 2.67 18.84
N TYR A 78 16.71 2.55 17.87
CA TYR A 78 15.58 1.62 17.91
C TYR A 78 15.26 1.10 16.51
N LYS A 79 14.55 -0.04 16.45
CA LYS A 79 14.17 -0.67 15.17
C LYS A 79 13.26 0.26 14.37
N ASN A 80 13.70 0.61 13.17
CA ASN A 80 12.94 1.34 12.15
C ASN A 80 12.75 0.45 10.92
N ALA A 81 11.61 0.57 10.25
CA ALA A 81 11.27 -0.17 9.03
C ALA A 81 10.33 0.66 8.14
N ALA A 82 10.31 0.38 6.84
CA ALA A 82 9.35 0.97 5.92
C ALA A 82 7.94 0.47 6.26
N PRO A 83 6.91 1.32 6.28
CA PRO A 83 5.53 0.90 6.53
C PRO A 83 5.14 -0.29 5.63
N ALA A 84 4.44 -1.27 6.20
CA ALA A 84 4.01 -2.48 5.47
C ALA A 84 3.20 -2.14 4.21
N SER A 85 2.35 -1.10 4.27
CA SER A 85 1.56 -0.61 3.13
C SER A 85 2.42 -0.05 2.01
N LEU A 86 3.53 0.62 2.32
CA LEU A 86 4.47 1.11 1.30
C LEU A 86 5.13 -0.06 0.57
N ILE A 87 5.61 -1.06 1.30
CA ILE A 87 6.24 -2.25 0.69
C ILE A 87 5.22 -3.02 -0.15
N ASN A 88 3.99 -3.15 0.37
CA ASN A 88 2.88 -3.80 -0.32
C ASN A 88 2.52 -3.09 -1.63
N TYR A 89 2.36 -1.76 -1.58
CA TYR A 89 2.13 -0.92 -2.75
C TYR A 89 3.23 -1.12 -3.81
N LEU A 90 4.51 -1.07 -3.42
CA LEU A 90 5.61 -1.31 -4.35
C LEU A 90 5.58 -2.73 -4.94
N GLY A 91 5.21 -3.74 -4.14
CA GLY A 91 5.06 -5.12 -4.59
C GLY A 91 3.98 -5.30 -5.64
N TYR A 92 2.79 -4.74 -5.40
CA TYR A 92 1.69 -4.77 -6.38
C TYR A 92 1.95 -3.92 -7.61
N ALA A 93 2.60 -2.77 -7.47
CA ALA A 93 3.04 -1.97 -8.61
C ALA A 93 4.03 -2.75 -9.50
N ALA A 94 4.98 -3.45 -8.90
CA ALA A 94 5.89 -4.34 -9.61
C ALA A 94 5.14 -5.51 -10.29
N LEU A 95 4.17 -6.11 -9.59
CA LEU A 95 3.34 -7.20 -10.12
C LEU A 95 2.52 -6.77 -11.34
N GLY A 96 1.85 -5.62 -11.27
CA GLY A 96 1.10 -5.04 -12.39
C GLY A 96 1.98 -4.73 -13.60
N ASN A 97 3.21 -4.27 -13.36
CA ASN A 97 4.22 -4.07 -14.40
C ASN A 97 4.94 -5.35 -14.84
N LYS A 98 4.50 -6.54 -14.39
CA LYS A 98 5.09 -7.85 -14.69
C LYS A 98 6.56 -7.99 -14.27
N GLN A 99 7.01 -7.18 -13.32
CA GLN A 99 8.35 -7.23 -12.73
C GLN A 99 8.40 -8.27 -11.61
N TYR A 100 8.24 -9.54 -11.97
CA TYR A 100 7.97 -10.62 -11.00
C TYR A 100 9.08 -10.79 -9.95
N ASN A 101 10.35 -10.69 -10.33
CA ASN A 101 11.47 -10.83 -9.38
C ASN A 101 11.48 -9.71 -8.33
N LYS A 102 11.11 -8.49 -8.74
CA LYS A 102 10.96 -7.36 -7.82
C LYS A 102 9.74 -7.51 -6.92
N ALA A 103 8.61 -7.92 -7.48
CA ALA A 103 7.40 -8.18 -6.73
C ALA A 103 7.64 -9.24 -5.64
N GLU A 104 8.27 -10.35 -6.00
CA GLU A 104 8.67 -11.41 -5.06
C GLU A 104 9.54 -10.85 -3.94
N ALA A 105 10.63 -10.15 -4.28
CA ALA A 105 11.55 -9.60 -3.29
C ALA A 105 10.86 -8.64 -2.31
N LEU A 106 9.91 -7.82 -2.79
CA LEU A 106 9.15 -6.89 -1.97
C LEU A 106 8.11 -7.60 -1.09
N PHE A 107 7.36 -8.56 -1.62
CA PHE A 107 6.40 -9.30 -0.80
C PHE A 107 7.09 -10.19 0.25
N THR A 108 8.19 -10.84 -0.09
CA THR A 108 9.02 -11.58 0.87
C THR A 108 9.59 -10.65 1.94
N LEU A 109 10.07 -9.46 1.57
CA LEU A 109 10.51 -8.44 2.53
C LEU A 109 9.38 -8.03 3.48
N ASN A 110 8.18 -7.86 2.97
CA ASN A 110 7.03 -7.48 3.78
C ASN A 110 6.68 -8.58 4.81
N MET A 111 6.71 -9.85 4.40
CA MET A 111 6.52 -10.99 5.30
C MET A 111 7.62 -11.09 6.36
N GLU A 112 8.87 -10.82 6.01
CA GLU A 112 10.00 -10.81 6.95
C GLU A 112 9.85 -9.72 8.01
N TRP A 113 9.38 -8.54 7.62
CA TRP A 113 9.29 -7.38 8.53
C TRP A 113 7.98 -7.35 9.33
N TYR A 114 6.91 -7.91 8.80
CA TYR A 114 5.57 -7.87 9.37
C TYR A 114 4.89 -9.26 9.41
N PRO A 115 5.52 -10.28 10.02
CA PRO A 115 5.05 -11.67 10.01
C PRO A 115 3.73 -11.91 10.76
N GLU A 116 3.26 -10.95 11.55
CA GLU A 116 1.98 -11.04 12.28
C GLU A 116 0.82 -10.41 11.49
N SER A 117 1.10 -9.76 10.36
CA SER A 117 0.08 -9.15 9.51
C SER A 117 -0.55 -10.21 8.61
N SER A 118 -1.87 -10.38 8.63
CA SER A 118 -2.55 -11.27 7.66
C SER A 118 -2.34 -10.79 6.21
N HIS A 119 -2.30 -9.46 6.00
CA HIS A 119 -2.20 -8.85 4.68
C HIS A 119 -0.93 -9.21 3.92
N VAL A 120 0.20 -9.48 4.60
CA VAL A 120 1.44 -9.84 3.90
C VAL A 120 1.38 -11.24 3.28
N TYR A 121 0.65 -12.16 3.90
CA TYR A 121 0.44 -13.51 3.37
C TYR A 121 -0.64 -13.55 2.28
N ASP A 122 -1.69 -12.73 2.40
CA ASP A 122 -2.67 -12.51 1.33
C ASP A 122 -1.97 -11.95 0.07
N ALA A 123 -1.12 -10.94 0.23
CA ALA A 123 -0.40 -10.34 -0.89
C ALA A 123 0.59 -11.29 -1.56
N TYR A 124 1.31 -12.11 -0.79
CA TYR A 124 2.19 -13.12 -1.35
C TYR A 124 1.40 -14.25 -2.06
N ALA A 125 0.22 -14.61 -1.57
CA ALA A 125 -0.66 -15.56 -2.25
C ALA A 125 -1.17 -15.01 -3.60
N ASP A 126 -1.56 -13.73 -3.65
CA ASP A 126 -1.94 -13.05 -4.91
C ASP A 126 -0.78 -13.10 -5.93
N TYR A 127 0.47 -12.86 -5.49
CA TYR A 127 1.67 -13.03 -6.32
C TYR A 127 1.81 -14.47 -6.84
N LEU A 128 1.70 -15.47 -5.97
CA LEU A 128 1.82 -16.88 -6.33
C LEU A 128 0.77 -17.31 -7.36
N LEU A 129 -0.47 -16.81 -7.27
CA LEU A 129 -1.50 -17.06 -8.29
C LEU A 129 -1.10 -16.52 -9.67
N VAL A 130 -0.53 -15.31 -9.75
CA VAL A 130 -0.01 -14.77 -11.01
C VAL A 130 1.15 -15.63 -11.56
N ARG A 131 1.96 -16.21 -10.66
CA ARG A 131 3.02 -17.16 -11.01
C ARG A 131 2.50 -18.57 -11.31
N LYS A 132 1.19 -18.81 -11.23
CA LYS A 132 0.51 -20.10 -11.42
C LYS A 132 0.92 -21.17 -10.38
N ASP A 133 1.38 -20.73 -9.22
CA ASP A 133 1.67 -21.60 -8.08
C ASP A 133 0.48 -21.63 -7.11
N THR A 134 -0.61 -22.23 -7.59
CA THR A 134 -1.87 -22.30 -6.85
C THR A 134 -1.71 -23.07 -5.53
N SER A 135 -0.87 -24.11 -5.51
CA SER A 135 -0.64 -24.92 -4.31
C SER A 135 -0.04 -24.08 -3.18
N ASN A 136 0.99 -23.28 -3.45
CA ASN A 136 1.55 -22.41 -2.42
C ASN A 136 0.65 -21.21 -2.13
N ALA A 137 -0.11 -20.69 -3.10
CA ALA A 137 -1.09 -19.63 -2.84
C ALA A 137 -2.14 -20.06 -1.80
N VAL A 138 -2.67 -21.29 -1.93
CA VAL A 138 -3.61 -21.87 -0.96
C VAL A 138 -3.00 -21.93 0.46
N LEU A 139 -1.72 -22.32 0.58
CA LEU A 139 -1.04 -22.35 1.88
C LEU A 139 -0.94 -20.96 2.51
N HIS A 140 -0.62 -19.94 1.72
CA HIS A 140 -0.45 -18.57 2.20
C HIS A 140 -1.79 -17.90 2.53
N TYR A 141 -2.86 -18.12 1.76
CA TYR A 141 -4.20 -17.68 2.17
C TYR A 141 -4.66 -18.33 3.47
N LYS A 142 -4.43 -19.65 3.63
CA LYS A 142 -4.72 -20.32 4.91
C LYS A 142 -3.93 -19.73 6.06
N LYS A 143 -2.65 -19.40 5.86
CA LYS A 143 -1.82 -18.72 6.87
C LYS A 143 -2.35 -17.33 7.19
N SER A 144 -2.77 -16.56 6.20
CA SER A 144 -3.41 -15.26 6.38
C SER A 144 -4.65 -15.36 7.26
N LEU A 145 -5.53 -16.32 6.98
CA LEU A 145 -6.76 -16.58 7.74
C LEU A 145 -6.52 -17.08 9.17
N GLN A 146 -5.39 -17.75 9.43
CA GLN A 146 -4.98 -18.13 10.79
C GLN A 146 -4.63 -16.90 11.64
N LEU A 147 -4.07 -15.85 11.04
CA LEU A 147 -3.70 -14.62 11.74
C LEU A 147 -4.90 -13.71 11.95
N LYS A 148 -5.77 -13.60 10.95
CA LYS A 148 -6.98 -12.79 11.02
C LYS A 148 -8.06 -13.39 10.12
N ASN A 149 -9.21 -13.66 10.72
CA ASN A 149 -10.38 -14.07 9.95
C ASN A 149 -10.84 -12.92 9.04
N ASP A 150 -10.90 -13.18 7.74
CA ASP A 150 -11.27 -12.18 6.74
C ASP A 150 -12.09 -12.82 5.61
N VAL A 151 -13.30 -12.30 5.40
CA VAL A 151 -14.26 -12.86 4.42
C VAL A 151 -13.73 -12.76 2.99
N ALA A 152 -13.02 -11.68 2.65
CA ALA A 152 -12.47 -11.51 1.31
C ALA A 152 -11.43 -12.61 1.02
N ILE A 153 -10.54 -12.88 1.98
CA ILE A 153 -9.50 -13.91 1.83
C ILE A 153 -10.13 -15.32 1.81
N GLN A 154 -11.18 -15.57 2.62
CA GLN A 154 -11.93 -16.84 2.55
C GLN A 154 -12.50 -17.09 1.16
N GLN A 155 -13.07 -16.05 0.53
CA GLN A 155 -13.67 -16.16 -0.79
C GLN A 155 -12.63 -16.27 -1.90
N LYS A 156 -11.50 -15.53 -1.82
CA LYS A 156 -10.34 -15.75 -2.71
C LYS A 156 -9.88 -17.21 -2.65
N LEU A 157 -9.71 -17.75 -1.44
CA LEU A 157 -9.33 -19.15 -1.23
C LEU A 157 -10.38 -20.12 -1.82
N GLN A 158 -11.66 -19.88 -1.55
CA GLN A 158 -12.74 -20.71 -2.08
C GLN A 158 -12.75 -20.69 -3.61
N ALA A 159 -12.59 -19.54 -4.24
CA ALA A 159 -12.59 -19.38 -5.69
C ALA A 159 -11.50 -20.20 -6.38
N ILE A 160 -10.34 -20.39 -5.73
CA ILE A 160 -9.24 -21.19 -6.30
C ILE A 160 -9.30 -22.67 -5.92
N THR A 161 -9.96 -23.04 -4.81
CA THR A 161 -10.10 -24.46 -4.39
C THR A 161 -11.38 -25.12 -4.90
N ASN A 162 -12.41 -24.33 -5.17
CA ASN A 162 -13.71 -24.77 -5.68
C ASN A 162 -14.23 -23.72 -6.68
N PRO A 163 -13.61 -23.64 -7.87
CA PRO A 163 -13.97 -22.64 -8.87
C PRO A 163 -15.41 -22.87 -9.35
N GLN A 164 -16.29 -21.91 -9.04
CA GLN A 164 -17.66 -21.87 -9.55
C GLN A 164 -17.76 -20.82 -10.64
N THR A 165 -18.45 -21.14 -11.73
CA THR A 165 -18.77 -20.15 -12.77
C THR A 165 -19.82 -19.19 -12.24
N LEU A 166 -19.39 -17.99 -11.86
CA LEU A 166 -20.29 -16.94 -11.39
C LEU A 166 -20.87 -16.19 -12.59
N ASN A 167 -22.14 -16.46 -12.90
CA ASN A 167 -22.89 -15.73 -13.91
C ASN A 167 -23.86 -14.77 -13.21
N PHE A 168 -23.39 -13.55 -12.93
CA PHE A 168 -24.26 -12.49 -12.42
C PHE A 168 -25.11 -11.94 -13.57
N SER A 169 -26.43 -11.93 -13.39
CA SER A 169 -27.32 -11.19 -14.29
C SER A 169 -27.18 -9.67 -14.06
N VAL A 170 -27.69 -8.87 -14.99
CA VAL A 170 -27.77 -7.41 -14.81
C VAL A 170 -28.54 -7.05 -13.54
N ASN A 171 -29.61 -7.79 -13.22
CA ASN A 171 -30.41 -7.58 -12.02
C ASN A 171 -29.61 -7.89 -10.74
N ASP A 172 -28.72 -8.89 -10.77
CA ASP A 172 -27.87 -9.18 -9.62
C ASP A 172 -26.83 -8.08 -9.39
N LEU A 173 -26.25 -7.54 -10.47
CA LEU A 173 -25.32 -6.41 -10.38
C LEU A 173 -26.00 -5.10 -9.96
N GLN A 174 -27.28 -4.92 -10.31
CA GLN A 174 -28.04 -3.71 -10.01
C GLN A 174 -28.17 -3.46 -8.50
N LYS A 175 -28.10 -4.53 -7.69
CA LYS A 175 -28.09 -4.44 -6.22
C LYS A 175 -26.91 -3.63 -5.67
N TYR A 176 -25.81 -3.53 -6.42
CA TYR A 176 -24.60 -2.82 -5.98
C TYR A 176 -24.45 -1.44 -6.62
N ALA A 177 -25.30 -1.08 -7.58
CA ALA A 177 -25.24 0.21 -8.25
C ALA A 177 -25.78 1.34 -7.35
N GLY A 178 -25.15 2.50 -7.44
CA GLY A 178 -25.52 3.70 -6.68
C GLY A 178 -24.32 4.50 -6.23
N THR A 179 -24.56 5.49 -5.38
CA THR A 179 -23.51 6.41 -4.91
C THR A 179 -23.07 6.02 -3.50
N TYR A 180 -21.76 5.98 -3.28
CA TYR A 180 -21.15 5.68 -1.99
C TYR A 180 -20.21 6.81 -1.61
N THR A 181 -20.28 7.26 -0.37
CA THR A 181 -19.43 8.34 0.14
C THR A 181 -18.30 7.76 0.98
N LEU A 182 -17.07 8.10 0.61
CA LEU A 182 -15.87 7.87 1.40
C LEU A 182 -15.68 9.08 2.33
N GLU A 183 -16.30 9.03 3.51
CA GLU A 183 -16.47 10.18 4.41
C GLU A 183 -15.15 10.87 4.78
N ALA A 184 -14.09 10.09 5.01
CA ALA A 184 -12.78 10.61 5.38
C ALA A 184 -12.18 11.57 4.34
N PHE A 185 -12.60 11.45 3.07
CA PHE A 185 -12.10 12.27 1.96
C PHE A 185 -13.19 13.14 1.34
N GLN A 186 -14.42 13.10 1.87
CA GLN A 186 -15.59 13.77 1.29
C GLN A 186 -15.75 13.48 -0.21
N LEU A 187 -15.47 12.23 -0.60
CA LEU A 187 -15.44 11.80 -1.99
C LEU A 187 -16.62 10.87 -2.28
N ASP A 188 -17.43 11.23 -3.28
CA ASP A 188 -18.51 10.38 -3.77
C ASP A 188 -18.02 9.49 -4.91
N ILE A 189 -18.20 8.18 -4.74
CA ILE A 189 -17.91 7.12 -5.72
C ILE A 189 -19.23 6.65 -6.30
N SER A 190 -19.35 6.58 -7.62
CA SER A 190 -20.55 6.06 -8.27
C SER A 190 -20.29 4.69 -8.86
N LEU A 191 -21.17 3.73 -8.55
CA LEU A 191 -21.17 2.41 -9.14
C LEU A 191 -22.31 2.32 -10.16
N GLU A 192 -21.98 2.09 -11.42
CA GLU A 192 -22.92 2.11 -12.53
C GLU A 192 -22.87 0.80 -13.34
N ILE A 193 -24.00 0.44 -13.94
CA ILE A 193 -24.02 -0.65 -14.92
C ILE A 193 -23.78 -0.08 -16.31
N ARG A 194 -22.76 -0.62 -17.00
CA ARG A 194 -22.49 -0.33 -18.41
C ARG A 194 -22.23 -1.63 -19.15
N ASN A 195 -22.99 -1.89 -20.21
CA ASN A 195 -22.90 -3.11 -21.03
C ASN A 195 -22.97 -4.41 -20.19
N GLY A 196 -23.87 -4.44 -19.19
CA GLY A 196 -24.07 -5.59 -18.32
C GLY A 196 -22.95 -5.85 -17.30
N LYS A 197 -22.10 -4.86 -17.03
CA LYS A 197 -21.00 -4.94 -16.07
C LYS A 197 -21.07 -3.81 -15.07
N LEU A 198 -20.55 -4.03 -13.87
CA LEU A 198 -20.48 -3.02 -12.83
C LEU A 198 -19.18 -2.21 -12.98
N TRP A 199 -19.28 -0.89 -12.98
CA TRP A 199 -18.16 0.04 -13.13
C TRP A 199 -18.09 0.97 -11.94
N ALA A 200 -16.89 1.20 -11.43
CA ALA A 200 -16.61 2.19 -10.41
C ALA A 200 -16.11 3.49 -11.05
N ILE A 201 -16.75 4.59 -10.70
CA ILE A 201 -16.45 5.94 -11.18
C ILE A 201 -16.00 6.75 -9.98
N VAL A 202 -14.72 7.08 -9.98
CA VAL A 202 -14.07 7.85 -8.91
C VAL A 202 -13.62 9.18 -9.50
N PRO A 203 -14.07 10.33 -8.96
CA PRO A 203 -13.71 11.64 -9.49
C PRO A 203 -12.19 11.82 -9.63
N GLY A 204 -11.74 12.23 -10.82
CA GLY A 204 -10.33 12.45 -11.12
C GLY A 204 -9.52 11.19 -11.45
N GLN A 205 -10.17 10.03 -11.56
CA GLN A 205 -9.54 8.75 -11.95
C GLN A 205 -10.21 8.17 -13.19
N ALA A 206 -9.55 7.19 -13.81
CA ALA A 206 -10.16 6.40 -14.86
C ALA A 206 -11.26 5.49 -14.27
N ASP A 207 -12.32 5.25 -15.03
CA ASP A 207 -13.38 4.32 -14.62
C ASP A 207 -12.86 2.88 -14.63
N GLU A 208 -13.22 2.11 -13.60
CA GLU A 208 -12.70 0.77 -13.38
C GLU A 208 -13.81 -0.28 -13.46
N GLU A 209 -13.62 -1.33 -14.28
CA GLU A 209 -14.56 -2.46 -14.38
C GLU A 209 -14.40 -3.37 -13.15
N LEU A 210 -15.48 -3.57 -12.39
CA LEU A 210 -15.50 -4.51 -11.27
C LEU A 210 -15.83 -5.92 -11.78
N GLN A 211 -15.06 -6.91 -11.34
CA GLN A 211 -15.24 -8.31 -11.68
C GLN A 211 -15.67 -9.11 -10.45
N PRO A 212 -16.76 -9.88 -10.51
CA PRO A 212 -17.20 -10.69 -9.38
C PRO A 212 -16.17 -11.79 -9.08
N VAL A 213 -15.86 -11.94 -7.80
CA VAL A 213 -15.04 -13.03 -7.25
C VAL A 213 -15.94 -14.06 -6.55
N SER A 214 -16.98 -13.58 -5.87
CA SER A 214 -18.03 -14.36 -5.21
C SER A 214 -19.24 -13.48 -4.92
N GLU A 215 -20.23 -14.02 -4.21
CA GLU A 215 -21.34 -13.20 -3.69
C GLU A 215 -20.79 -12.04 -2.84
N HIS A 216 -21.24 -10.82 -3.17
CA HIS A 216 -20.87 -9.55 -2.55
C HIS A 216 -19.39 -9.16 -2.60
N VAL A 217 -18.54 -9.90 -3.30
CA VAL A 217 -17.11 -9.59 -3.39
C VAL A 217 -16.63 -9.52 -4.83
N PHE A 218 -15.94 -8.42 -5.10
CA PHE A 218 -15.47 -8.04 -6.42
C PHE A 218 -13.98 -7.69 -6.37
N THR A 219 -13.34 -7.76 -7.51
CA THR A 219 -12.00 -7.21 -7.75
C THR A 219 -12.05 -6.19 -8.88
N ILE A 220 -10.95 -5.52 -9.15
CA ILE A 220 -10.82 -4.61 -10.30
C ILE A 220 -10.21 -5.40 -11.45
N LYS A 221 -10.83 -5.32 -12.62
CA LYS A 221 -10.36 -6.01 -13.82
C LYS A 221 -8.90 -5.69 -14.12
N GLY A 222 -8.08 -6.74 -14.17
CA GLY A 222 -6.68 -6.61 -14.55
C GLY A 222 -5.77 -6.02 -13.47
N LYS A 223 -6.29 -5.75 -12.25
CA LYS A 223 -5.47 -5.30 -11.12
C LYS A 223 -5.46 -6.35 -10.01
N GLN A 224 -4.30 -6.59 -9.43
CA GLN A 224 -4.11 -7.48 -8.29
C GLN A 224 -4.04 -6.69 -6.99
N GLY A 225 -4.41 -7.29 -5.86
CA GLY A 225 -4.42 -6.62 -4.56
C GLY A 225 -5.60 -5.70 -4.30
N TYR A 226 -6.58 -5.69 -5.21
CA TYR A 226 -7.82 -4.94 -5.06
C TYR A 226 -8.96 -5.89 -4.71
N THR A 227 -9.68 -5.59 -3.64
CA THR A 227 -10.92 -6.30 -3.28
C THR A 227 -11.96 -5.31 -2.81
N ILE A 228 -13.19 -5.45 -3.31
CA ILE A 228 -14.36 -4.68 -2.90
C ILE A 228 -15.34 -5.65 -2.26
N THR A 229 -15.60 -5.47 -0.97
CA THR A 229 -16.52 -6.30 -0.19
C THR A 229 -17.74 -5.50 0.23
N PHE A 230 -18.90 -5.84 -0.33
CA PHE A 230 -20.16 -5.19 0.01
C PHE A 230 -20.72 -5.73 1.31
N LYS A 231 -21.15 -4.80 2.17
CA LYS A 231 -22.00 -5.10 3.31
C LYS A 231 -23.45 -4.83 2.92
N MET A 232 -24.24 -5.88 2.88
CA MET A 232 -25.65 -5.81 2.47
C MET A 232 -26.59 -5.83 3.69
N ASN A 233 -27.79 -5.26 3.51
CA ASN A 233 -28.94 -5.44 4.36
C ASN A 233 -30.08 -5.96 3.48
N ALA A 234 -30.35 -7.27 3.56
CA ALA A 234 -31.09 -7.99 2.53
C ALA A 234 -30.51 -7.69 1.13
N ASP A 235 -31.32 -7.27 0.17
CA ASP A 235 -30.87 -6.93 -1.19
C ASP A 235 -30.37 -5.49 -1.35
N LYS A 236 -30.24 -4.71 -0.27
CA LYS A 236 -29.79 -3.31 -0.33
C LYS A 236 -28.37 -3.14 0.20
N PRO A 237 -27.49 -2.41 -0.50
CA PRO A 237 -26.14 -2.15 -0.03
C PRO A 237 -26.17 -1.14 1.10
N LYS A 238 -25.39 -1.39 2.16
CA LYS A 238 -25.16 -0.44 3.26
C LYS A 238 -23.85 0.30 3.10
N SER A 239 -22.81 -0.42 2.69
CA SER A 239 -21.46 0.11 2.48
C SER A 239 -20.66 -0.90 1.66
N PHE A 240 -19.48 -0.50 1.21
CA PHE A 240 -18.45 -1.47 0.83
C PHE A 240 -17.12 -1.13 1.50
N THR A 241 -16.30 -2.16 1.70
CA THR A 241 -14.90 -2.03 2.08
C THR A 241 -14.06 -2.30 0.84
N SER A 242 -13.21 -1.34 0.47
CA SER A 242 -12.20 -1.48 -0.58
C SER A 242 -10.84 -1.70 0.06
N VAL A 243 -10.29 -2.91 -0.10
CA VAL A 243 -8.90 -3.22 0.23
C VAL A 243 -8.07 -2.99 -1.03
N GLN A 244 -7.02 -2.18 -0.90
CA GLN A 244 -6.11 -1.80 -1.96
C GLN A 244 -4.66 -1.99 -1.47
N PRO A 245 -3.67 -2.04 -2.38
CA PRO A 245 -2.27 -2.20 -2.01
C PRO A 245 -1.77 -1.24 -0.92
N GLU A 246 -2.22 0.00 -0.98
CA GLU A 246 -1.81 1.10 -0.10
C GLU A 246 -2.65 1.21 1.19
N GLY A 247 -3.82 0.57 1.26
CA GLY A 247 -4.70 0.71 2.41
C GLY A 247 -6.12 0.18 2.22
N THR A 248 -6.91 0.32 3.29
CA THR A 248 -8.31 -0.12 3.33
C THR A 248 -9.22 1.08 3.52
N PHE A 249 -10.24 1.17 2.68
CA PHE A 249 -11.18 2.29 2.61
C PHE A 249 -12.60 1.79 2.77
N ILE A 250 -13.46 2.55 3.46
CA ILE A 250 -14.87 2.18 3.68
C ILE A 250 -15.75 3.29 3.09
N ALA A 251 -16.57 2.95 2.11
CA ALA A 251 -17.53 3.87 1.51
C ALA A 251 -18.95 3.49 1.91
N VAL A 252 -19.72 4.45 2.43
CA VAL A 252 -21.08 4.24 2.93
C VAL A 252 -22.08 4.53 1.81
N PHE A 253 -23.08 3.67 1.63
CA PHE A 253 -24.10 3.87 0.62
C PHE A 253 -24.94 5.10 0.95
N LYS A 254 -25.08 5.99 -0.03
CA LYS A 254 -25.89 7.19 0.08
C LYS A 254 -27.34 6.80 -0.20
N ASN A 255 -28.11 6.60 0.86
CA ASN A 255 -29.56 6.49 0.73
C ASN A 255 -30.07 7.80 0.11
N ARG A 256 -30.69 7.70 -1.06
CA ARG A 256 -31.56 8.77 -1.56
C ARG A 256 -32.81 8.82 -0.71
#